data_AF-A0A182EY83-F1
#
_entry.id   AF-A0A182EY83-F1
#
_cell.length_a   1.000
_cell.length_b   1.000
_cell.length_c   1.000
_cell.angle_alpha   90.00
_cell.angle_beta   90.00
_cell.angle_gamma   90.00
#
_symmetry.space_group_name_H-M   'P 1'
#
loop_
_entity.id
_entity.type
_entity.pdbx_description
1 polymer ?
#
loop_
_entity_poly.entity_id
_entity_poly.type
_entity_poly.pdbx_seq_one_letter_code
_entity_poly.pdbx_strand_id
1 'polypeptide(L)'
;QRRSRFGYRTYVTVRQRRLIASQTEKRTAANERRRQRMAQMRVKRRSARLEEARLRARQSSSAASGLLPLEESEPLRVAERRQKETENQRRTGLHAQQSRDFNRLAFRYNPADNYSLNPHVLIVTMNEVCRCCKALKFKAEARGMCCAAGKIKLTRLEEPPEPLKTLLAGYNAQSKRFLSKIRKYNSCSK
;
A
#
# COMPACT_ATOMS: atom_id res chain seq x y z
N GLN A 1 -33.17 90.34 -7.94
CA GLN A 1 -32.42 89.98 -9.16
C GLN A 1 -31.28 88.97 -8.85
N ARG A 2 -31.56 87.72 -8.44
CA ARG A 2 -30.50 86.71 -8.12
C ARG A 2 -30.81 85.26 -8.51
N ARG A 3 -32.05 84.90 -8.87
CA ARG A 3 -32.44 83.50 -9.11
C ARG A 3 -32.10 82.95 -10.51
N SER A 4 -32.06 83.78 -11.58
CA SER A 4 -31.84 83.27 -12.95
C SER A 4 -30.37 82.95 -13.29
N ARG A 5 -29.39 83.66 -12.71
CA ARG A 5 -27.94 83.38 -12.92
C ARG A 5 -27.49 82.06 -12.27
N PHE A 6 -28.18 81.58 -11.23
CA PHE A 6 -27.82 80.35 -10.51
C PHE A 6 -28.17 79.08 -11.32
N GLY A 7 -29.32 79.07 -12.01
CA GLY A 7 -29.74 77.98 -12.90
C GLY A 7 -28.86 77.85 -14.15
N TYR A 8 -28.42 78.98 -14.73
CA TYR A 8 -27.52 78.96 -15.89
C TYR A 8 -26.10 78.48 -15.53
N ARG A 9 -25.56 78.91 -14.36
CA ARG A 9 -24.24 78.48 -13.88
C ARG A 9 -24.19 76.99 -13.49
N THR A 10 -25.28 76.46 -12.95
CA THR A 10 -25.40 75.02 -12.62
C THR A 10 -25.54 74.18 -13.89
N TYR A 11 -26.31 74.63 -14.89
CA TYR A 11 -26.42 73.95 -16.19
C TYR A 11 -25.07 73.88 -16.94
N VAL A 12 -24.32 74.98 -17.01
CA VAL A 12 -23.02 75.03 -17.68
C VAL A 12 -21.99 74.12 -16.99
N THR A 13 -21.94 74.10 -15.65
CA THR A 13 -21.01 73.24 -14.90
C THR A 13 -21.35 71.75 -15.03
N VAL A 14 -22.63 71.38 -15.04
CA VAL A 14 -23.07 70.00 -15.29
C VAL A 14 -22.71 69.56 -16.72
N ARG A 15 -22.92 70.41 -17.72
CA ARG A 15 -22.53 70.14 -19.12
C ARG A 15 -21.01 69.96 -19.26
N GLN A 16 -20.21 70.79 -18.59
CA GLN A 16 -18.76 70.71 -18.62
C GLN A 16 -18.23 69.45 -17.92
N ARG A 17 -18.82 69.05 -16.78
CA ARG A 17 -18.51 67.78 -16.11
C ARG A 17 -18.84 66.55 -16.97
N ARG A 18 -19.98 66.55 -17.68
CA ARG A 18 -20.33 65.47 -18.63
C ARG A 18 -19.35 65.39 -19.80
N LEU A 19 -18.92 66.53 -20.33
CA LEU A 19 -17.91 66.57 -21.39
C LEU A 19 -16.57 65.98 -20.90
N ILE A 20 -16.10 66.36 -19.72
CA ILE A 20 -14.87 65.81 -19.11
C ILE A 20 -15.03 64.30 -18.87
N ALA A 21 -16.14 63.86 -18.29
CA ALA A 21 -16.42 62.44 -18.07
C ALA A 21 -16.37 61.64 -19.38
N SER A 22 -17.05 62.13 -20.43
CA SER A 22 -17.05 61.49 -21.75
C SER A 22 -15.66 61.44 -22.40
N GLN A 23 -14.83 62.46 -22.18
CA GLN A 23 -13.45 62.47 -22.66
C GLN A 23 -12.56 61.50 -21.86
N THR A 24 -12.75 61.40 -20.55
CA THR A 24 -12.01 60.46 -19.70
C THR A 24 -12.38 59.02 -20.02
N GLU A 25 -13.65 58.71 -20.26
CA GLU A 25 -14.13 57.39 -20.68
C GLU A 25 -13.56 56.97 -22.03
N LYS A 26 -13.50 57.90 -23.00
CA LYS A 26 -12.84 57.65 -24.29
C LYS A 26 -11.35 57.34 -24.12
N ARG A 27 -10.66 58.05 -23.21
CA ARG A 27 -9.23 57.83 -22.92
C ARG A 27 -8.99 56.49 -22.21
N THR A 28 -9.82 56.11 -21.23
CA THR A 28 -9.71 54.82 -20.53
C THR A 28 -10.00 53.66 -21.47
N ALA A 29 -11.06 53.74 -22.28
CA ALA A 29 -11.39 52.73 -23.28
C ALA A 29 -10.26 52.55 -24.33
N ALA A 30 -9.64 53.64 -24.78
CA ALA A 30 -8.49 53.57 -25.69
C ALA A 30 -7.27 52.91 -25.04
N ASN A 31 -6.98 53.22 -23.78
CA ASN A 31 -5.90 52.60 -23.01
C ASN A 31 -6.14 51.11 -22.76
N GLU A 32 -7.38 50.72 -22.50
CA GLU A 32 -7.77 49.33 -22.30
C GLU A 32 -7.65 48.51 -23.58
N ARG A 33 -8.09 49.04 -24.73
CA ARG A 33 -7.86 48.43 -26.05
C ARG A 33 -6.37 48.24 -26.33
N ARG A 34 -5.53 49.20 -25.97
CA ARG A 34 -4.06 49.08 -26.10
C ARG A 34 -3.50 47.98 -25.21
N ARG A 35 -3.97 47.86 -23.96
CA ARG A 35 -3.57 46.78 -23.03
C ARG A 35 -3.98 45.41 -23.56
N GLN A 36 -5.22 45.27 -24.05
CA GLN A 36 -5.72 44.03 -24.64
C GLN A 36 -4.91 43.61 -25.87
N ARG A 37 -4.61 44.55 -26.78
CA ARG A 37 -3.73 44.28 -27.94
C ARG A 37 -2.34 43.79 -27.53
N MET A 38 -1.73 44.41 -26.52
CA MET A 38 -0.43 43.98 -26.01
C MET A 38 -0.49 42.61 -25.33
N ALA A 39 -1.56 42.31 -24.58
CA ALA A 39 -1.78 41.00 -23.98
C ALA A 39 -1.94 39.91 -25.04
N GLN A 40 -2.75 40.17 -26.09
CA GLN A 40 -2.90 39.24 -27.23
C GLN A 40 -1.57 39.02 -27.95
N MET A 41 -0.76 40.07 -28.16
CA MET A 41 0.56 39.93 -28.77
C MET A 41 1.50 39.07 -27.91
N ARG A 42 1.46 39.22 -26.57
CA ARG A 42 2.24 38.38 -25.64
C ARG A 42 1.83 36.91 -25.72
N VAL A 43 0.53 36.62 -25.79
CA VAL A 43 0.02 35.24 -25.94
C VAL A 43 0.47 34.65 -27.28
N LYS A 44 0.31 35.38 -28.39
CA LYS A 44 0.77 34.94 -29.73
C LYS A 44 2.28 34.68 -29.78
N ARG A 45 3.09 35.52 -29.13
CA ARG A 45 4.54 35.30 -29.04
C ARG A 45 4.87 34.04 -28.23
N ARG A 46 4.15 33.77 -27.13
CA ARG A 46 4.33 32.55 -26.34
C ARG A 46 3.94 31.30 -27.12
N SER A 47 2.82 31.33 -27.86
CA SER A 47 2.40 30.19 -28.68
C SER A 47 3.38 29.93 -29.83
N ALA A 48 3.87 30.97 -30.51
CA ALA A 48 4.89 30.83 -31.56
C ALA A 48 6.18 30.20 -31.04
N ARG A 49 6.67 30.63 -29.87
CA ARG A 49 7.85 30.02 -29.22
C ARG A 49 7.62 28.56 -28.83
N LEU A 50 6.42 28.22 -28.37
CA LEU A 50 6.08 26.84 -28.02
C LEU A 50 6.06 25.94 -29.27
N GLU A 51 5.45 26.41 -30.35
CA GLU A 51 5.44 25.68 -31.63
C GLU A 51 6.84 25.55 -32.23
N GLU A 52 7.65 26.60 -32.15
CA GLU A 52 9.03 26.54 -32.61
C GLU A 52 9.87 25.55 -31.77
N ALA A 53 9.68 25.54 -30.44
CA ALA A 53 10.32 24.55 -29.56
C ALA A 53 9.84 23.12 -29.87
N ARG A 54 8.55 22.92 -30.17
CA ARG A 54 8.01 21.62 -30.61
C ARG A 54 8.61 21.17 -31.93
N LEU A 55 8.72 22.06 -32.92
CA LEU A 55 9.34 21.76 -34.20
C LEU A 55 10.83 21.46 -34.05
N ARG A 56 11.57 22.22 -33.24
CA ARG A 56 12.97 21.94 -32.90
C ARG A 56 13.14 20.59 -32.23
N ALA A 57 12.30 20.24 -31.24
CA ALA A 57 12.34 18.93 -30.59
C ALA A 57 12.02 17.77 -31.55
N ARG A 58 11.07 17.96 -32.49
CA ARG A 58 10.78 17.00 -33.57
C ARG A 58 11.95 16.87 -34.55
N GLN A 59 12.59 17.97 -34.92
CA GLN A 59 13.76 17.96 -35.79
C GLN A 59 14.96 17.31 -35.11
N SER A 60 15.24 17.62 -33.83
CA SER A 60 16.31 16.97 -33.05
C SER A 60 16.07 15.47 -32.87
N SER A 61 14.83 15.03 -32.64
CA SER A 61 14.51 13.59 -32.58
C SER A 61 14.61 12.90 -33.95
N SER A 62 14.27 13.59 -35.04
CA SER A 62 14.48 13.07 -36.40
C SER A 62 15.96 13.04 -36.81
N ALA A 63 16.76 14.02 -36.40
CA ALA A 63 18.20 14.07 -36.64
C ALA A 63 18.96 13.03 -35.81
N ALA A 64 18.51 12.77 -34.58
CA ALA A 64 18.99 11.65 -33.76
C ALA A 64 18.60 10.28 -34.34
N SER A 65 17.54 10.21 -35.17
CA SER A 65 17.16 8.98 -35.89
C SER A 65 17.98 8.76 -37.17
N GLY A 66 18.73 9.76 -37.64
CA GLY A 66 19.46 9.70 -38.92
C GLY A 66 20.99 9.55 -38.84
N LEU A 67 21.58 9.52 -37.63
CA LEU A 67 23.04 9.43 -37.45
C LEU A 67 23.47 8.39 -36.38
N LEU A 68 22.65 7.39 -36.09
CA LEU A 68 23.11 6.22 -35.33
C LEU A 68 23.47 5.11 -36.33
N PRO A 69 24.70 4.57 -36.33
CA PRO A 69 24.98 3.29 -36.94
C PRO A 69 23.96 2.27 -36.42
N LEU A 70 23.09 1.81 -37.31
CA LEU A 70 21.91 0.99 -37.01
C LEU A 70 22.26 -0.46 -36.63
N GLU A 71 23.54 -0.78 -36.44
CA GLU A 71 24.02 -2.18 -36.40
C GLU A 71 24.27 -2.70 -34.97
N GLU A 72 24.57 -1.86 -33.98
CA GLU A 72 24.97 -2.34 -32.64
C GLU A 72 23.84 -2.42 -31.61
N SER A 73 22.69 -1.78 -31.84
CA SER A 73 21.64 -1.67 -30.81
C SER A 73 20.48 -2.66 -30.97
N GLU A 74 20.29 -3.27 -32.15
CA GLU A 74 19.27 -4.32 -32.31
C GLU A 74 19.61 -5.61 -31.57
N PRO A 75 20.84 -6.16 -31.65
CA PRO A 75 21.18 -7.39 -30.95
C PRO A 75 21.03 -7.25 -29.44
N LEU A 76 21.45 -6.10 -28.89
CA LEU A 76 21.33 -5.78 -27.45
C LEU A 76 19.88 -5.62 -27.01
N ARG A 77 19.04 -4.90 -27.77
CA ARG A 77 17.62 -4.74 -27.44
C ARG A 77 16.86 -6.06 -27.56
N VAL A 78 17.20 -6.90 -28.54
CA VAL A 78 16.62 -8.24 -28.71
C VAL A 78 17.08 -9.17 -27.59
N ALA A 79 18.35 -9.11 -27.19
CA ALA A 79 18.88 -9.85 -26.06
C ALA A 79 18.22 -9.43 -24.72
N GLU A 80 18.03 -8.13 -24.48
CA GLU A 80 17.32 -7.64 -23.29
C GLU A 80 15.84 -8.06 -23.26
N ARG A 81 15.15 -8.08 -24.41
CA ARG A 81 13.78 -8.60 -24.48
C ARG A 81 13.74 -10.10 -24.18
N ARG A 82 14.66 -10.88 -24.74
CA ARG A 82 14.79 -12.32 -24.45
C ARG A 82 15.15 -12.58 -22.98
N GLN A 83 16.00 -11.75 -22.37
CA GLN A 83 16.34 -11.81 -20.95
C GLN A 83 15.13 -11.47 -20.06
N LYS A 84 14.37 -10.42 -20.40
CA LYS A 84 13.12 -10.08 -19.69
C LYS A 84 12.04 -11.13 -19.86
N GLU A 85 11.92 -11.74 -21.04
CA GLU A 85 10.98 -12.85 -21.28
C GLU A 85 11.38 -14.12 -20.53
N THR A 86 12.67 -14.46 -20.49
CA THR A 86 13.16 -15.60 -19.70
C THR A 86 13.08 -15.36 -18.20
N GLU A 87 13.32 -14.13 -17.72
CA GLU A 87 13.12 -13.76 -16.32
C GLU A 87 11.63 -13.76 -15.95
N ASN A 88 10.75 -13.23 -16.81
CA ASN A 88 9.32 -13.32 -16.61
C ASN A 88 8.84 -14.77 -16.66
N GLN A 89 9.31 -15.61 -17.58
CA GLN A 89 9.01 -17.04 -17.61
C GLN A 89 9.54 -17.75 -16.37
N ARG A 90 10.72 -17.38 -15.83
CA ARG A 90 11.23 -17.90 -14.54
C ARG A 90 10.39 -17.42 -13.36
N ARG A 91 9.95 -16.16 -13.33
CA ARG A 91 9.06 -15.61 -12.29
C ARG A 91 7.69 -16.25 -12.34
N THR A 92 7.11 -16.40 -13.53
CA THR A 92 5.83 -17.09 -13.76
C THR A 92 5.95 -18.58 -13.46
N GLY A 93 7.08 -19.22 -13.78
CA GLY A 93 7.38 -20.60 -13.42
C GLY A 93 7.56 -20.82 -11.91
N LEU A 94 8.26 -19.91 -11.22
CA LEU A 94 8.38 -19.91 -9.76
C LEU A 94 7.03 -19.69 -9.06
N HIS A 95 6.20 -18.79 -9.57
CA HIS A 95 4.84 -18.57 -9.04
C HIS A 95 3.88 -19.73 -9.39
N ALA A 96 4.00 -20.34 -10.57
CA ALA A 96 3.26 -21.54 -10.94
C ALA A 96 3.70 -22.76 -10.12
N GLN A 97 4.98 -22.86 -9.75
CA GLN A 97 5.53 -23.91 -8.89
C GLN A 97 5.23 -23.69 -7.40
N GLN A 98 4.99 -22.45 -6.97
CA GLN A 98 4.41 -22.14 -5.64
C GLN A 98 2.94 -22.52 -5.55
N SER A 99 2.27 -22.71 -6.69
CA SER A 99 0.94 -23.30 -6.72
C SER A 99 1.05 -24.81 -6.48
N ARG A 100 0.45 -25.25 -5.37
CA ARG A 100 -0.13 -26.59 -5.16
C ARG A 100 0.71 -27.70 -4.53
N ASP A 101 1.48 -27.40 -3.49
CA ASP A 101 1.77 -28.46 -2.51
C ASP A 101 1.74 -27.95 -1.06
N PHE A 102 0.53 -27.61 -0.60
CA PHE A 102 0.27 -27.25 0.80
C PHE A 102 0.72 -28.36 1.78
N ASN A 103 0.84 -29.60 1.30
CA ASN A 103 1.26 -30.76 2.08
C ASN A 103 2.66 -30.60 2.71
N ARG A 104 3.56 -29.81 2.11
CA ARG A 104 4.93 -29.62 2.61
C ARG A 104 5.18 -28.27 3.28
N LEU A 105 4.19 -27.38 3.34
CA LEU A 105 4.35 -26.05 3.95
C LEU A 105 4.71 -26.14 5.44
N ALA A 106 4.25 -27.17 6.15
CA ALA A 106 4.62 -27.40 7.55
C ALA A 106 6.14 -27.48 7.77
N PHE A 107 6.90 -27.96 6.79
CA PHE A 107 8.37 -28.08 6.86
C PHE A 107 9.11 -26.81 6.43
N ARG A 108 8.38 -25.80 5.93
CA ARG A 108 8.92 -24.51 5.48
C ARG A 108 8.22 -23.38 6.22
N TYR A 109 8.21 -23.47 7.53
CA TYR A 109 7.65 -22.44 8.38
C TYR A 109 8.40 -21.11 8.20
N ASN A 110 7.66 -20.05 7.89
CA ASN A 110 8.15 -18.69 7.78
C ASN A 110 7.38 -17.80 8.76
N PRO A 111 8.02 -17.27 9.82
CA PRO A 111 7.35 -16.47 10.84
C PRO A 111 6.80 -15.12 10.33
N ALA A 112 7.20 -14.66 9.14
CA ALA A 112 6.66 -13.43 8.54
C ALA A 112 5.26 -13.62 7.93
N ASP A 113 4.84 -14.87 7.70
CA ASP A 113 3.56 -15.19 7.07
C ASP A 113 2.44 -15.32 8.12
N ASN A 114 1.30 -14.69 7.88
CA ASN A 114 0.13 -14.81 8.74
C ASN A 114 -0.72 -16.03 8.36
N TYR A 115 -0.35 -17.20 8.86
CA TYR A 115 -1.03 -18.47 8.58
C TYR A 115 -2.48 -18.52 9.06
N SER A 116 -2.84 -17.74 10.09
CA SER A 116 -4.21 -17.72 10.64
C SER A 116 -5.25 -17.18 9.65
N LEU A 117 -4.82 -16.38 8.68
CA LEU A 117 -5.69 -15.80 7.64
C LEU A 117 -5.72 -16.64 6.35
N ASN A 118 -4.92 -17.71 6.26
CA ASN A 118 -4.81 -18.49 5.04
C ASN A 118 -5.98 -19.49 4.92
N PRO A 119 -6.84 -19.39 3.88
CA PRO A 119 -7.98 -20.30 3.70
C PRO A 119 -7.61 -21.78 3.58
N HIS A 120 -6.36 -22.08 3.21
CA HIS A 120 -5.85 -23.43 3.02
C HIS A 120 -5.14 -23.99 4.27
N VAL A 121 -4.85 -23.17 5.29
CA VAL A 121 -4.22 -23.61 6.55
C VAL A 121 -5.26 -23.51 7.67
N LEU A 122 -6.16 -24.50 7.69
CA LEU A 122 -7.22 -24.58 8.70
C LEU A 122 -6.70 -25.30 9.94
N ILE A 123 -6.14 -24.54 10.88
CA ILE A 123 -5.88 -25.03 12.24
C ILE A 123 -7.20 -24.93 13.01
N VAL A 124 -7.96 -26.01 13.02
CA VAL A 124 -9.26 -26.10 13.70
C VAL A 124 -9.06 -26.24 15.21
N THR A 125 -10.05 -25.87 16.02
CA THR A 125 -10.02 -26.04 17.48
C THR A 125 -10.26 -27.50 17.92
N MET A 126 -9.60 -27.92 19.01
CA MET A 126 -9.71 -29.26 19.58
C MET A 126 -10.93 -29.36 20.49
N ASN A 127 -12.12 -29.50 19.90
CA ASN A 127 -13.39 -29.45 20.65
C ASN A 127 -14.07 -30.82 20.78
N GLU A 128 -13.56 -31.82 20.10
CA GLU A 128 -14.15 -33.16 20.12
C GLU A 128 -13.55 -33.94 21.29
N VAL A 129 -14.40 -34.53 22.13
CA VAL A 129 -13.94 -35.36 23.25
C VAL A 129 -13.79 -36.80 22.76
N CYS A 130 -12.61 -37.39 22.95
CA CYS A 130 -12.39 -38.79 22.65
C CYS A 130 -13.18 -39.69 23.62
N ARG A 131 -13.98 -40.59 23.07
CA ARG A 131 -14.78 -41.54 23.86
C ARG A 131 -13.93 -42.52 24.70
N CYS A 132 -12.73 -42.85 24.23
CA CYS A 132 -11.88 -43.85 24.88
C CYS A 132 -11.08 -43.24 26.05
N CYS A 133 -10.39 -42.12 25.81
CA CYS A 133 -9.47 -41.54 26.76
C CYS A 133 -9.88 -40.16 27.31
N LYS A 134 -11.08 -39.64 26.96
CA LYS A 134 -11.63 -38.33 27.36
C LYS A 134 -10.78 -37.11 27.00
N ALA A 135 -9.67 -37.30 26.29
CA ALA A 135 -8.84 -36.23 25.77
C ALA A 135 -9.59 -35.44 24.68
N LEU A 136 -9.31 -34.14 24.58
CA LEU A 136 -9.74 -33.33 23.45
C LEU A 136 -8.95 -33.74 22.20
N LYS A 137 -9.61 -33.73 21.04
CA LYS A 137 -9.05 -34.10 19.74
C LYS A 137 -9.58 -33.19 18.63
N PHE A 138 -8.91 -33.21 17.48
CA PHE A 138 -9.42 -32.49 16.29
C PHE A 138 -10.55 -33.27 15.62
N LYS A 139 -11.48 -32.56 14.98
CA LYS A 139 -12.60 -33.18 14.26
C LYS A 139 -12.17 -34.08 13.11
N ALA A 140 -11.12 -33.67 12.39
CA ALA A 140 -10.55 -34.43 11.27
C ALA A 140 -9.48 -35.45 11.69
N GLU A 141 -9.23 -35.62 12.99
CA GLU A 141 -8.21 -36.54 13.48
C GLU A 141 -8.61 -37.99 13.22
N ALA A 142 -7.69 -38.76 12.60
CA ALA A 142 -7.91 -40.17 12.32
C ALA A 142 -8.19 -40.97 13.60
N ARG A 143 -9.09 -41.96 13.49
CA ARG A 143 -9.42 -42.84 14.62
C ARG A 143 -8.14 -43.46 15.17
N GLY A 144 -7.90 -43.24 16.45
CA GLY A 144 -6.78 -43.84 17.13
C GLY A 144 -5.49 -43.03 17.15
N MET A 145 -5.44 -41.81 16.62
CA MET A 145 -4.28 -40.94 16.87
C MET A 145 -4.21 -40.53 18.35
N CYS A 146 -5.34 -40.15 18.96
CA CYS A 146 -5.40 -39.83 20.40
C CYS A 146 -5.24 -41.01 21.37
N CYS A 147 -5.63 -42.25 21.01
CA CYS A 147 -5.54 -43.40 21.94
C CYS A 147 -5.08 -44.73 21.28
N ALA A 148 -4.30 -44.70 20.19
CA ALA A 148 -3.83 -45.86 19.41
C ALA A 148 -4.93 -46.89 19.08
N ALA A 149 -6.04 -46.43 18.50
CA ALA A 149 -7.24 -47.21 18.18
C ALA A 149 -7.88 -47.90 19.42
N GLY A 150 -7.76 -47.26 20.60
CA GLY A 150 -8.28 -47.80 21.85
C GLY A 150 -7.30 -48.72 22.59
N LYS A 151 -6.07 -48.90 22.07
CA LYS A 151 -5.02 -49.68 22.73
C LYS A 151 -4.36 -48.91 23.88
N ILE A 152 -4.37 -47.59 23.83
CA ILE A 152 -3.92 -46.75 24.94
C ILE A 152 -5.14 -46.51 25.84
N LYS A 153 -5.37 -47.42 26.79
CA LYS A 153 -6.13 -47.08 27.99
C LYS A 153 -5.18 -46.29 28.88
N LEU A 154 -5.30 -44.96 28.87
CA LEU A 154 -4.61 -44.13 29.85
C LEU A 154 -5.14 -44.54 31.22
N THR A 155 -4.29 -45.20 32.01
CA THR A 155 -4.57 -45.44 33.43
C THR A 155 -4.88 -44.10 34.08
N ARG A 156 -5.87 -44.08 34.97
CA ARG A 156 -6.12 -42.87 35.76
C ARG A 156 -4.82 -42.56 36.51
N LEU A 157 -4.31 -41.34 36.35
CA LEU A 157 -3.11 -40.91 37.04
C LEU A 157 -3.33 -41.11 38.54
N GLU A 158 -2.47 -41.91 39.17
CA GLU A 158 -2.47 -42.06 40.61
C GLU A 158 -2.11 -40.71 41.25
N GLU A 159 -2.66 -40.47 42.44
CA GLU A 159 -2.29 -39.27 43.17
C GLU A 159 -0.79 -39.30 43.47
N PRO A 160 -0.07 -38.19 43.26
CA PRO A 160 1.35 -38.13 43.58
C PRO A 160 1.57 -38.48 45.06
N PRO A 161 2.66 -39.17 45.42
CA PRO A 161 3.02 -39.40 46.81
C PRO A 161 3.35 -38.06 47.52
N GLU A 162 3.18 -38.00 48.84
CA GLU A 162 3.68 -36.87 49.62
C GLU A 162 5.22 -36.93 49.74
N PRO A 163 5.94 -35.79 49.74
CA PRO A 163 5.44 -34.40 49.82
C PRO A 163 5.04 -33.76 48.47
N LEU A 164 5.17 -34.49 47.35
CA LEU A 164 5.01 -33.92 46.01
C LEU A 164 3.58 -33.42 45.76
N LYS A 165 2.57 -34.16 46.24
CA LYS A 165 1.16 -33.75 46.18
C LYS A 165 0.95 -32.38 46.83
N THR A 166 1.42 -32.20 48.06
CA THR A 166 1.34 -30.91 48.76
C THR A 166 2.14 -29.81 48.05
N LEU A 167 3.31 -30.13 47.50
CA LEU A 167 4.13 -29.16 46.75
C LEU A 167 3.49 -28.72 45.43
N LEU A 168 2.70 -29.57 44.78
CA LEU A 168 1.99 -29.24 43.54
C LEU A 168 0.65 -28.52 43.79
N ALA A 169 0.12 -28.55 45.01
CA ALA A 169 -1.23 -28.07 45.32
C ALA A 169 -1.40 -26.53 45.32
N GLY A 170 -0.33 -25.76 45.45
CA GLY A 170 -0.33 -24.29 45.40
C GLY A 170 -0.80 -23.56 46.66
N TYR A 171 -1.25 -24.30 47.69
CA TYR A 171 -1.93 -23.70 48.85
C TYR A 171 -1.01 -23.02 49.86
N ASN A 172 0.19 -23.58 50.11
CA ASN A 172 1.12 -23.05 51.09
C ASN A 172 2.31 -22.30 50.45
N ALA A 173 3.02 -21.49 51.23
CA ALA A 173 4.14 -20.68 50.73
C ALA A 173 5.27 -21.53 50.12
N GLN A 174 5.50 -22.73 50.66
CA GLN A 174 6.48 -23.67 50.14
C GLN A 174 6.11 -24.19 48.75
N SER A 175 4.84 -24.56 48.56
CA SER A 175 4.31 -24.99 47.26
C SER A 175 4.42 -23.88 46.22
N LYS A 176 4.05 -22.63 46.56
CA LYS A 176 4.21 -21.49 45.64
C LYS A 176 5.67 -21.26 45.24
N ARG A 177 6.59 -21.35 46.21
CA ARG A 177 8.04 -21.23 45.97
C ARG A 177 8.57 -22.37 45.11
N PHE A 178 8.10 -23.61 45.35
CA PHE A 178 8.44 -24.78 44.56
C PHE A 178 7.98 -24.62 43.10
N LEU A 179 6.70 -24.27 42.88
CA LEU A 179 6.13 -24.06 41.54
C LEU A 179 6.85 -22.94 40.77
N SER A 180 7.21 -21.84 41.44
CA SER A 180 7.99 -20.75 40.83
C SER A 180 9.36 -21.23 40.33
N LYS A 181 9.98 -22.20 41.00
CA LYS A 181 11.32 -22.71 40.70
C LYS A 181 11.33 -24.09 40.05
N ILE A 182 10.17 -24.66 39.71
CA ILE A 182 10.03 -26.06 39.27
C ILE A 182 10.88 -26.38 38.03
N ARG A 183 11.01 -25.44 37.09
CA ARG A 183 11.86 -25.59 35.90
C ARG A 183 13.33 -25.80 36.28
N LYS A 184 13.82 -25.07 37.29
CA LYS A 184 15.20 -25.20 37.78
C LYS A 184 15.42 -26.56 38.45
N TYR A 185 14.49 -26.99 39.30
CA TYR A 185 14.56 -28.31 39.93
C TYR A 185 14.57 -29.44 38.89
N ASN A 186 13.66 -29.42 37.91
CA ASN A 186 13.60 -30.43 36.85
C ASN A 186 14.84 -30.43 35.95
N SER A 187 15.47 -29.26 35.76
CA SER A 187 16.72 -29.17 34.98
C SER A 187 17.95 -29.68 35.71
N CYS A 188 17.91 -29.80 37.04
CA CYS A 188 19.02 -30.29 37.86
C CYS A 188 19.03 -31.83 38.02
N SER A 189 18.05 -32.54 37.46
CA SER A 189 17.92 -34.00 37.55
C SER A 189 18.38 -34.75 36.29
N LYS A 190 19.23 -34.13 35.47
CA LYS A 190 19.87 -34.74 34.29
C LYS A 190 21.29 -35.16 34.59
#